data_AF-A0A536CAX8-F1
#
_entry.id   AF-A0A536CAX8-F1
#
_cell.length_a   1.000
_cell.length_b   1.000
_cell.length_c   1.000
_cell.angle_alpha   90.00
_cell.angle_beta   90.00
_cell.angle_gamma   90.00
#
_symmetry.space_group_name_H-M   'P 1'
#
loop_
_entity.id
_entity.type
_entity.pdbx_description
1 polymer ?
#
loop_
_entity_poly.entity_id
_entity_poly.type
_entity_poly.pdbx_seq_one_letter_code
_entity_poly.pdbx_strand_id
1 'polypeptide(L)' 'MQMQAPEQIVPKKLADYLDVLTRAVFQSGISWRVVEAKWPGTREALHGFDPERLADLTPDDVDRLAE' A
#
# COMPACT_ATOMS: atom_id res chain seq x y z
N MET A 1 1.52 7.17 -21.66
CA MET A 1 0.91 6.77 -20.37
C MET A 1 0.27 8.01 -19.77
N GLN A 2 -1.04 8.03 -19.54
CA GLN A 2 -1.63 9.09 -18.72
C GLN A 2 -1.20 8.83 -17.27
N MET A 3 -0.20 9.59 -16.81
CA MET A 3 0.22 9.58 -15.41
C MET A 3 -0.85 10.31 -14.60
N GLN A 4 -1.88 9.59 -14.15
CA GLN A 4 -2.74 10.12 -13.10
C GLN A 4 -1.96 10.05 -11.79
N ALA A 5 -1.71 11.21 -11.19
CA ALA A 5 -1.14 11.28 -9.86
C ALA A 5 -2.09 10.57 -8.88
N PRO A 6 -1.57 9.98 -7.79
CA PRO A 6 -2.41 9.45 -6.73
C PRO A 6 -3.40 10.48 -6.23
N GLU A 7 -4.55 10.01 -5.75
CA GLU A 7 -5.47 10.87 -5.03
C GLU A 7 -4.71 11.54 -3.88
N GLN A 8 -4.71 12.87 -3.87
CA GLN A 8 -4.09 13.61 -2.80
C GLN A 8 -5.01 13.59 -1.59
N ILE A 9 -4.46 13.17 -0.46
CA ILE A 9 -5.16 13.14 0.82
C ILE A 9 -4.57 14.20 1.75
N VAL A 10 -5.37 14.66 2.71
CA VAL A 10 -4.86 15.35 3.90
C VAL A 10 -4.62 14.28 4.96
N PRO A 11 -3.35 13.94 5.28
CA PRO A 11 -3.05 12.87 6.23
C PRO A 11 -3.58 13.23 7.63
N LYS A 12 -4.17 12.24 8.30
CA LYS A 12 -4.68 12.35 9.68
C LYS A 12 -3.91 11.46 10.65
N LYS A 13 -3.24 10.42 10.14
CA LYS A 13 -2.46 9.45 10.91
C LYS A 13 -1.20 9.03 10.14
N LEU A 14 -0.22 8.47 10.86
CA LEU A 14 1.02 7.96 10.25
C LEU A 14 0.75 6.91 9.16
N ALA A 15 -0.26 6.06 9.36
CA ALA A 15 -0.69 5.06 8.39
C ALA A 15 -1.11 5.66 7.04
N ASP A 16 -1.60 6.91 7.00
CA ASP A 16 -1.99 7.57 5.76
C ASP A 16 -0.76 7.88 4.88
N TYR A 17 0.36 8.22 5.50
CA TYR A 17 1.62 8.42 4.79
C TYR A 17 2.16 7.10 4.22
N LEU A 18 2.15 6.04 5.03
CA LEU A 18 2.61 4.72 4.57
C LEU A 18 1.76 4.21 3.42
N ASP A 19 0.43 4.35 3.48
CA ASP A 19 -0.45 3.96 2.38
C ASP A 19 -0.06 4.64 1.06
N VAL A 20 0.07 5.96 1.06
CA VAL A 20 0.40 6.75 -0.14
C VAL A 20 1.78 6.40 -0.68
N LEU A 21 2.78 6.29 0.21
CA LEU A 21 4.15 5.94 -0.18
C LEU A 21 4.20 4.54 -0.79
N THR A 22 3.54 3.57 -0.17
CA THR A 22 3.49 2.20 -0.71
C THR A 22 2.77 2.18 -2.06
N ARG A 23 1.70 2.96 -2.27
CA ARG A 23 1.05 3.03 -3.61
C ARG A 23 2.04 3.42 -4.69
N ALA A 24 2.88 4.42 -4.42
CA ALA A 24 3.88 4.91 -5.37
C ALA A 24 4.93 3.84 -5.69
N VAL A 25 5.30 2.99 -4.72
CA VAL A 25 6.20 1.86 -4.97
C VAL A 25 5.56 0.83 -5.92
N PHE A 26 4.28 0.49 -5.72
CA PHE A 26 3.57 -0.46 -6.59
C PHE A 26 3.34 0.06 -8.02
N GLN A 27 3.54 1.35 -8.29
CA GLN A 27 3.48 1.89 -9.66
C GLN A 27 4.65 1.46 -10.54
N SER A 28 5.75 0.95 -9.98
CA SER A 28 6.90 0.53 -10.78
C SER A 28 6.58 -0.75 -11.56
N GLY A 29 6.00 -0.60 -12.75
CA GLY A 29 5.72 -1.69 -13.69
C GLY A 29 4.26 -2.14 -13.76
N ILE A 30 3.35 -1.55 -12.97
CA ILE A 30 1.92 -1.89 -12.97
C ILE A 30 1.08 -0.64 -13.29
N SER A 31 0.05 -0.79 -14.13
CA SER A 31 -0.85 0.33 -14.45
C SER A 31 -1.64 0.79 -13.22
N TRP A 32 -1.88 2.11 -13.12
CA TRP A 32 -2.58 2.70 -11.97
C TRP A 32 -3.97 2.12 -11.71
N ARG A 33 -4.70 1.81 -12.78
CA ARG A 33 -6.01 1.16 -12.69
C ARG A 33 -5.97 -0.20 -11.98
N VAL A 34 -4.90 -0.97 -12.18
CA VAL A 34 -4.75 -2.29 -11.55
C VAL A 34 -4.36 -2.14 -10.08
N VAL A 35 -3.48 -1.18 -9.76
CA VAL A 35 -3.12 -0.85 -8.38
C VAL A 35 -4.36 -0.43 -7.59
N GLU A 36 -5.14 0.53 -8.10
CA GLU A 36 -6.37 0.99 -7.45
C GLU A 36 -7.39 -0.13 -7.26
N ALA A 37 -7.58 -1.01 -8.27
CA ALA A 37 -8.52 -2.12 -8.17
C ALA A 37 -8.13 -3.14 -7.07
N LYS A 38 -6.84 -3.33 -6.81
CA LYS A 38 -6.33 -4.27 -5.79
C LYS A 38 -6.11 -3.61 -4.43
N TRP A 39 -6.04 -2.27 -4.38
CA TRP A 39 -5.61 -1.54 -3.19
C TRP A 39 -6.42 -1.82 -1.92
N PRO A 40 -7.76 -2.01 -1.97
CA PRO A 40 -8.51 -2.38 -0.77
C PRO A 40 -8.00 -3.67 -0.12
N GLY A 41 -7.68 -4.68 -0.92
CA GLY A 41 -7.11 -5.95 -0.44
C GLY A 41 -5.69 -5.77 0.08
N THR A 42 -4.85 -4.99 -0.60
CA THR A 42 -3.50 -4.64 -0.12
C THR A 42 -3.56 -3.93 1.23
N ARG A 43 -4.49 -2.99 1.40
CA ARG A 43 -4.69 -2.27 2.66
C ARG A 43 -5.11 -3.22 3.78
N GLU A 44 -6.01 -4.16 3.51
CA GLU A 44 -6.41 -5.16 4.51
C GLU A 44 -5.25 -6.08 4.91
N ALA A 45 -4.53 -6.61 3.92
CA ALA A 45 -3.40 -7.52 4.11
C ALA A 45 -2.24 -6.87 4.89
N LEU A 46 -1.99 -5.57 4.66
CA LEU A 46 -0.98 -4.77 5.38
C LEU A 46 -1.56 -4.06 6.61
N HIS A 47 -2.60 -4.61 7.23
CA HIS A 47 -3.19 -4.13 8.48
C HIS A 47 -3.56 -2.64 8.50
N GLY A 48 -4.04 -2.12 7.38
CA GLY A 48 -4.39 -0.71 7.23
C GLY A 48 -3.19 0.23 7.24
N PHE A 49 -1.99 -0.29 6.99
CA PHE A 49 -0.71 0.40 7.09
C PHE A 49 -0.39 0.93 8.49
N ASP A 50 -0.88 0.25 9.53
CA ASP A 50 -0.51 0.55 10.90
C ASP A 50 1.00 0.31 11.11
N PRO A 51 1.80 1.35 11.43
CA PRO A 51 3.26 1.20 11.56
C PRO A 51 3.69 0.21 12.63
N GLU A 52 2.95 0.11 13.74
CA GLU A 52 3.31 -0.78 14.85
C GLU A 52 3.10 -2.23 14.42
N ARG A 53 1.96 -2.53 13.79
CA ARG A 53 1.68 -3.89 13.28
C ARG A 53 2.63 -4.29 12.16
N LEU A 54 3.00 -3.36 11.30
CA LEU A 54 3.95 -3.64 10.21
C LEU A 54 5.37 -3.88 10.73
N ALA A 55 5.78 -3.19 11.81
CA ALA A 55 7.08 -3.41 12.43
C ALA A 55 7.20 -4.80 13.08
N ASP A 56 6.07 -5.40 13.47
CA ASP A 56 5.99 -6.73 14.08
C ASP A 56 5.92 -7.88 13.05
N LEU A 57 5.86 -7.59 11.74
CA LEU A 57 5.81 -8.63 10.70
C LEU A 57 7.07 -9.49 10.72
N THR A 58 6.87 -10.81 10.67
CA THR A 58 7.96 -11.78 10.55
C THR A 58 8.23 -12.13 9.08
N PRO A 59 9.38 -12.74 8.76
CA PRO A 59 9.64 -13.25 7.41
C PRO A 59 8.52 -14.17 6.88
N ASP A 60 8.01 -15.07 7.71
CA ASP A 60 6.90 -15.97 7.35
C ASP A 60 5.60 -15.20 7.04
N ASP A 61 5.37 -14.06 7.69
CA ASP A 61 4.23 -13.19 7.36
C ASP A 61 4.41 -12.53 6.01
N VAL A 62 5.62 -12.07 5.69
CA VAL A 62 5.95 -11.48 4.39
C VAL A 62 5.83 -12.53 3.27
N ASP A 63 6.29 -13.75 3.50
CA ASP A 63 6.16 -14.84 2.53
C ASP A 63 4.67 -15.12 2.22
N ARG A 64 3.82 -15.17 3.24
CA ARG A 64 2.36 -15.36 3.08
C ARG A 64 1.68 -14.22 2.33
N LEU A 65 2.22 -13.00 2.41
CA LEU A 65 1.72 -11.84 1.66
C LEU A 65 2.14 -11.87 0.18
N ALA A 66 3.17 -12.64 -0.18
CA ALA A 66 3.70 -12.75 -1.52
C ALA A 66 3.06 -13.88 -2.36
N GLU A 67 2.33 -14.79 -1.71
CA GLU A 67 1.55 -15.88 -2.33
C GLU A 67 0.23 -15.39 -2.97
#